data_AF-A0A268TF61-F1
#
_entry.id   AF-A0A268TF61-F1
#
_cell.length_a   1.000
_cell.length_b   1.000
_cell.length_c   1.000
_cell.angle_alpha   90.00
_cell.angle_beta   90.00
_cell.angle_gamma   90.00
#
_symmetry.space_group_name_H-M   'P 1'
#
loop_
_entity.id
_entity.type
_entity.pdbx_description
1 polymer ?
#
loop_
_entity_poly.entity_id
_entity_poly.type
_entity_poly.pdbx_seq_one_letter_code
_entity_poly.pdbx_strand_id
1 'polypeptide(L)'
;MKIAPFHTSASKDKILSQHTQKTTQEEKQLRNIQNSQDSIEINDNQLSQSTKNINNAIGSLQIIIKSIDEMTHQSKALLKIAQGSSKEDPEAKNLKEEIVKTFNNATFDGENVFAKNYRSLTSDIKLDAHSIRPSEIKIEDSKNISAFIKNLDTQKKYAKEAINLLNEKLEKDLEKLEKTDKNYDVLDKSALKEKQFKDSHQTQGITLEKLTKLLG
;
A
#
# COMPACT_ATOMS: atom_id res chain seq x y z
N MET A 1 -3.03 -67.67 -30.67
CA MET A 1 -3.04 -67.18 -32.08
C MET A 1 -3.55 -65.75 -32.06
N LYS A 2 -2.99 -64.74 -32.72
CA LYS A 2 -1.79 -64.53 -33.54
C LYS A 2 -1.54 -62.99 -33.48
N ILE A 3 -0.29 -62.62 -33.22
CA ILE A 3 0.50 -61.57 -33.90
C ILE A 3 0.04 -60.10 -33.71
N ALA A 4 0.77 -59.37 -32.84
CA ALA A 4 1.05 -57.92 -32.91
C ALA A 4 1.95 -57.61 -34.17
N PRO A 5 2.58 -56.45 -34.46
CA PRO A 5 2.75 -55.20 -33.69
C PRO A 5 3.02 -53.89 -34.52
N PHE A 6 3.47 -52.84 -33.79
CA PHE A 6 4.44 -51.76 -34.11
C PHE A 6 4.29 -50.86 -35.36
N HIS A 7 4.39 -49.53 -35.13
CA HIS A 7 5.44 -48.73 -35.76
C HIS A 7 5.91 -47.58 -34.84
N THR A 8 7.18 -47.71 -34.44
CA THR A 8 8.08 -46.66 -33.95
C THR A 8 8.72 -45.92 -35.13
N SER A 9 9.07 -44.65 -34.96
CA SER A 9 10.32 -44.11 -35.55
C SER A 9 10.71 -42.78 -34.90
N ALA A 10 11.60 -42.88 -33.91
CA ALA A 10 12.61 -41.87 -33.67
C ALA A 10 13.71 -42.03 -34.73
N SER A 11 14.16 -40.94 -35.33
CA SER A 11 15.42 -40.90 -36.08
C SER A 11 16.33 -39.85 -35.46
N LYS A 12 17.41 -40.37 -34.87
CA LYS A 12 18.65 -39.67 -34.58
C LYS A 12 19.36 -39.43 -35.90
N ASP A 13 19.96 -38.26 -36.07
CA ASP A 13 21.18 -38.13 -36.86
C ASP A 13 22.28 -37.53 -36.01
N LYS A 14 23.42 -38.21 -36.07
CA LYS A 14 24.64 -37.99 -35.29
C LYS A 14 25.78 -37.99 -36.31
N ILE A 15 26.40 -36.83 -36.56
CA ILE A 15 27.71 -36.68 -37.22
C ILE A 15 28.38 -35.51 -36.48
N LEU A 16 29.20 -35.72 -35.45
CA LEU A 16 30.65 -36.02 -35.47
C LEU A 16 31.47 -35.15 -36.44
N SER A 17 32.13 -34.12 -35.90
CA SER A 17 33.52 -33.82 -36.26
C SER A 17 34.26 -33.24 -35.06
N GLN A 18 35.37 -33.89 -34.71
CA GLN A 18 36.32 -33.50 -33.68
C GLN A 18 37.41 -32.60 -34.30
N HIS A 19 37.77 -31.52 -33.62
CA HIS A 19 39.16 -31.09 -33.44
C HIS A 19 39.20 -30.13 -32.22
N THR A 20 39.64 -30.57 -31.03
CA THR A 20 41.03 -30.49 -30.51
C THR A 20 41.51 -29.02 -30.45
N GLN A 21 41.26 -28.30 -29.35
CA GLN A 21 42.08 -28.15 -28.13
C GLN A 21 42.91 -26.85 -28.11
N LYS A 22 42.93 -26.23 -26.92
CA LYS A 22 43.86 -25.21 -26.40
C LYS A 22 43.61 -23.76 -26.84
N THR A 23 42.87 -23.03 -26.01
CA THR A 23 43.50 -21.95 -25.22
C THR A 23 42.86 -21.90 -23.84
N THR A 24 43.69 -22.16 -22.85
CA THR A 24 43.41 -22.11 -21.42
C THR A 24 43.40 -20.64 -20.97
N GLN A 25 42.65 -20.34 -19.90
CA GLN A 25 43.01 -19.37 -18.84
C GLN A 25 42.50 -17.91 -18.80
N GLU A 26 41.56 -17.42 -19.63
CA GLU A 26 41.04 -16.05 -19.45
C GLU A 26 39.60 -15.89 -18.93
N GLU A 27 38.77 -16.93 -18.92
CA GLU A 27 37.34 -16.78 -18.52
C GLU A 27 37.03 -16.97 -17.02
N LYS A 28 38.04 -17.18 -16.16
CA LYS A 28 37.82 -17.33 -14.70
C LYS A 28 37.93 -16.02 -13.91
N GLN A 29 38.27 -14.89 -14.53
CA GLN A 29 38.33 -13.60 -13.83
C GLN A 29 37.16 -12.65 -14.14
N LEU A 30 36.25 -13.00 -15.05
CA LEU A 30 35.08 -12.18 -15.40
C LEU A 30 33.78 -12.53 -14.65
N ARG A 31 33.80 -13.51 -13.73
CA ARG A 31 32.64 -13.85 -12.87
C ARG A 31 32.72 -13.32 -11.45
N ASN A 32 33.48 -12.25 -11.21
CA ASN A 32 33.58 -11.65 -9.87
C ASN A 32 33.33 -10.13 -9.86
N ILE A 33 32.80 -9.57 -10.94
CA ILE A 33 32.49 -8.15 -11.06
C ILE A 33 31.08 -8.02 -11.65
N GLN A 34 30.07 -8.16 -10.81
CA GLN A 34 28.70 -7.63 -10.95
C GLN A 34 27.79 -8.44 -10.02
N ASN A 35 27.81 -8.10 -8.74
CA ASN A 35 26.68 -8.19 -7.80
C ASN A 35 27.03 -7.50 -6.47
N SER A 36 27.87 -6.46 -6.51
CA SER A 36 27.73 -5.36 -5.55
C SER A 36 26.71 -4.42 -6.15
N GLN A 37 25.46 -4.87 -6.26
CA GLN A 37 24.39 -3.90 -6.12
C GLN A 37 24.62 -3.32 -4.73
N ASP A 38 24.83 -2.02 -4.65
CA ASP A 38 24.42 -1.24 -3.48
C ASP A 38 22.94 -1.58 -3.26
N SER A 39 22.67 -2.73 -2.64
CA SER A 39 21.44 -2.95 -1.94
C SER A 39 21.57 -2.05 -0.71
N ILE A 40 21.30 -0.77 -0.92
CA ILE A 40 20.73 0.03 0.14
C ILE A 40 19.47 -0.76 0.49
N GLU A 41 19.56 -1.60 1.52
CA GLU A 41 18.39 -1.95 2.31
C GLU A 41 17.86 -0.61 2.77
N ILE A 42 16.92 -0.06 2.00
CA ILE A 42 16.05 0.98 2.49
C ILE A 42 15.31 0.25 3.60
N ASN A 43 15.84 0.35 4.82
CA ASN A 43 15.06 0.13 6.01
C ASN A 43 13.86 1.02 5.79
N ASP A 44 12.74 0.42 5.37
CA ASP A 44 11.49 1.12 5.17
C ASP A 44 11.30 1.94 6.42
N ASN A 45 11.48 3.26 6.27
CA ASN A 45 11.51 4.15 7.41
C ASN A 45 10.17 3.92 8.11
N GLN A 46 10.19 3.53 9.40
CA GLN A 46 8.97 3.25 10.16
C GLN A 46 7.98 4.42 10.03
N LEU A 47 8.50 5.65 9.87
CA LEU A 47 7.71 6.83 9.55
C LEU A 47 7.03 6.75 8.19
N SER A 48 7.73 6.37 7.11
CA SER A 48 7.15 6.21 5.77
C SER A 48 6.04 5.17 5.76
N GLN A 49 6.22 4.03 6.44
CA GLN A 49 5.17 3.02 6.59
C GLN A 49 3.98 3.55 7.41
N SER A 50 4.24 4.21 8.53
CA SER A 50 3.20 4.83 9.37
C SER A 50 2.38 5.86 8.60
N THR A 51 3.06 6.80 7.92
CA THR A 51 2.44 7.82 7.06
C THR A 51 1.58 7.21 5.97
N LYS A 52 2.08 6.19 5.28
CA LYS A 52 1.31 5.47 4.24
C LYS A 52 0.06 4.85 4.84
N ASN A 53 0.19 4.16 5.98
CA ASN A 53 -0.94 3.51 6.65
C ASN A 53 -1.99 4.53 7.13
N ILE A 54 -1.56 5.67 7.68
CA ILE A 54 -2.43 6.76 8.11
C ILE A 54 -3.17 7.37 6.91
N ASN A 55 -2.46 7.68 5.82
CA ASN A 55 -3.07 8.24 4.61
C ASN A 55 -4.08 7.28 3.98
N ASN A 56 -3.75 5.99 3.91
CA ASN A 56 -4.66 4.96 3.42
C ASN A 56 -5.90 4.83 4.30
N ALA A 57 -5.74 4.94 5.62
CA ALA A 57 -6.86 4.93 6.55
C ALA A 57 -7.74 6.17 6.40
N ILE A 58 -7.16 7.36 6.24
CA ILE A 58 -7.89 8.60 5.96
C ILE A 58 -8.71 8.46 4.65
N GLY A 59 -8.09 7.97 3.57
CA GLY A 59 -8.78 7.73 2.30
C GLY A 59 -9.93 6.72 2.45
N SER A 60 -9.71 5.65 3.21
CA SER A 60 -10.76 4.66 3.51
C SER A 60 -11.90 5.28 4.34
N LEU A 61 -11.60 6.11 5.34
CA LEU A 61 -12.59 6.81 6.17
C LEU A 61 -13.41 7.83 5.37
N GLN A 62 -12.82 8.50 4.39
CA GLN A 62 -13.54 9.39 3.47
C GLN A 62 -14.56 8.62 2.64
N ILE A 63 -14.20 7.42 2.17
CA ILE A 63 -15.13 6.53 1.47
C ILE A 63 -16.24 6.05 2.41
N ILE A 64 -15.93 5.69 3.67
CA ILE A 64 -16.95 5.39 4.68
C ILE A 64 -17.96 6.53 4.79
N ILE A 65 -17.50 7.78 4.92
CA ILE A 65 -18.37 8.95 5.05
C ILE A 65 -19.28 9.08 3.81
N LYS A 66 -18.72 8.95 2.62
CA LYS A 66 -19.48 9.02 1.36
C LYS A 66 -20.53 7.90 1.26
N SER A 67 -20.15 6.66 1.55
CA SER A 67 -21.06 5.51 1.52
C SER A 67 -22.13 5.61 2.60
N ILE A 68 -21.80 6.12 3.80
CA ILE A 68 -22.79 6.41 4.83
C ILE A 68 -23.78 7.49 4.37
N ASP A 69 -23.33 8.53 3.69
CA ASP A 69 -24.23 9.57 3.18
C ASP A 69 -25.24 9.02 2.16
N GLU A 70 -24.77 8.18 1.24
CA GLU A 70 -25.61 7.50 0.27
C GLU A 70 -26.60 6.53 0.94
N MET A 71 -26.12 5.67 1.84
CA MET A 71 -26.99 4.77 2.62
C MET A 71 -28.00 5.54 3.47
N THR A 72 -27.63 6.70 4.02
CA THR A 72 -28.54 7.55 4.81
C THR A 72 -29.64 8.13 3.94
N HIS A 73 -29.30 8.58 2.73
CA HIS A 73 -30.28 9.06 1.76
C HIS A 73 -31.29 7.96 1.38
N GLN A 74 -30.78 6.78 0.98
CA GLN A 74 -31.60 5.61 0.64
C GLN A 74 -32.46 5.15 1.82
N SER A 75 -31.90 5.11 3.04
CA SER A 75 -32.63 4.71 4.25
C SER A 75 -33.75 5.69 4.61
N LYS A 76 -33.56 7.00 4.37
CA LYS A 76 -34.62 8.01 4.54
C LYS A 76 -35.76 7.82 3.54
N ALA A 77 -35.45 7.46 2.29
CA ALA A 77 -36.48 7.10 1.31
C ALA A 77 -37.24 5.84 1.77
N LEU A 78 -36.51 4.80 2.20
CA LEU A 78 -37.10 3.57 2.73
C LEU A 78 -38.00 3.82 3.94
N LEU A 79 -37.58 4.71 4.85
CA LEU A 79 -38.38 5.09 6.02
C LEU A 79 -39.72 5.73 5.63
N LYS A 80 -39.74 6.59 4.59
CA LYS A 80 -40.97 7.22 4.11
C LYS A 80 -41.94 6.17 3.57
N ILE A 81 -41.44 5.16 2.84
CA ILE A 81 -42.26 4.06 2.34
C ILE A 81 -42.80 3.23 3.50
N ALA A 82 -41.97 2.87 4.48
CA ALA A 82 -42.38 2.09 5.65
C ALA A 82 -43.40 2.81 6.55
N GLN A 83 -43.43 4.15 6.52
CA GLN A 83 -44.45 4.97 7.18
C GLN A 83 -45.73 5.12 6.35
N GLY A 84 -45.65 4.88 5.04
CA GLY A 84 -46.79 4.75 4.13
C GLY A 84 -47.44 3.36 4.25
N SER A 85 -48.75 3.27 4.05
CA SER A 85 -49.55 2.06 4.31
C SER A 85 -49.27 0.85 3.39
N SER A 86 -48.25 0.90 2.52
CA SER A 86 -47.94 -0.16 1.56
C SER A 86 -46.75 -0.99 2.04
N LYS A 87 -47.03 -2.05 2.81
CA LYS A 87 -46.00 -2.93 3.40
C LYS A 87 -45.33 -3.87 2.39
N GLU A 88 -45.84 -3.93 1.16
CA GLU A 88 -45.33 -4.80 0.08
C GLU A 88 -44.96 -3.99 -1.17
N ASP A 89 -44.29 -2.87 -0.99
CA ASP A 89 -43.80 -2.07 -2.11
C ASP A 89 -42.53 -2.68 -2.72
N PRO A 90 -42.51 -3.06 -4.01
CA PRO A 90 -41.29 -3.45 -4.72
C PRO A 90 -40.17 -2.42 -4.60
N GLU A 91 -40.50 -1.13 -4.51
CA GLU A 91 -39.54 -0.04 -4.32
C GLU A 91 -38.78 -0.16 -3.00
N ALA A 92 -39.44 -0.61 -1.93
CA ALA A 92 -38.82 -0.77 -0.63
C ALA A 92 -37.78 -1.91 -0.61
N LYS A 93 -38.05 -3.00 -1.36
CA LYS A 93 -37.09 -4.09 -1.54
C LYS A 93 -35.87 -3.63 -2.34
N ASN A 94 -36.09 -2.90 -3.44
CA ASN A 94 -35.02 -2.34 -4.24
C ASN A 94 -34.12 -1.39 -3.43
N LEU A 95 -34.72 -0.49 -2.63
CA LEU A 95 -33.96 0.40 -1.76
C LEU A 95 -33.12 -0.36 -0.73
N LYS A 96 -33.66 -1.43 -0.12
CA LYS A 96 -32.85 -2.27 0.79
C LYS A 96 -31.66 -2.90 0.06
N GLU A 97 -31.86 -3.43 -1.14
CA GLU A 97 -30.78 -4.01 -1.95
C GLU A 97 -29.73 -2.96 -2.33
N GLU A 98 -30.15 -1.74 -2.67
CA GLU A 98 -29.24 -0.63 -2.94
C GLU A 98 -28.39 -0.27 -1.72
N ILE A 99 -28.97 -0.18 -0.52
CA ILE A 99 -28.22 0.09 0.72
C ILE A 99 -27.16 -1.01 0.94
N VAL A 100 -27.55 -2.28 0.78
CA VAL A 100 -26.62 -3.42 0.91
C VAL A 100 -25.50 -3.34 -0.13
N LYS A 101 -25.84 -2.97 -1.37
CA LYS A 101 -24.88 -2.80 -2.46
C LYS A 101 -23.90 -1.66 -2.19
N THR A 102 -24.38 -0.51 -1.72
CA THR A 102 -23.54 0.63 -1.33
C THR A 102 -22.56 0.24 -0.22
N PHE A 103 -22.99 -0.56 0.75
CA PHE A 103 -22.11 -1.08 1.81
C PHE A 103 -21.06 -2.06 1.26
N ASN A 104 -21.46 -3.03 0.45
CA ASN A 104 -20.56 -4.06 -0.08
C ASN A 104 -19.53 -3.49 -1.07
N ASN A 105 -19.92 -2.50 -1.87
CA ASN A 105 -19.09 -1.89 -2.90
C ASN A 105 -18.20 -0.76 -2.38
N ALA A 106 -18.31 -0.39 -1.10
CA ALA A 106 -17.45 0.62 -0.49
C ALA A 106 -16.05 0.03 -0.29
N THR A 107 -15.19 0.14 -1.30
CA THR A 107 -13.82 -0.40 -1.28
C THR A 107 -12.77 0.69 -1.41
N PHE A 108 -11.65 0.52 -0.71
CA PHE A 108 -10.44 1.32 -0.89
C PHE A 108 -9.23 0.40 -0.87
N ASP A 109 -8.40 0.49 -1.92
CA ASP A 109 -7.23 -0.38 -2.11
C ASP A 109 -7.60 -1.87 -2.16
N GLY A 110 -8.66 -2.20 -2.90
CA GLY A 110 -9.14 -3.58 -3.08
C GLY A 110 -9.91 -4.19 -1.89
N GLU A 111 -9.93 -3.52 -0.74
CA GLU A 111 -10.59 -4.01 0.48
C GLU A 111 -11.83 -3.20 0.84
N ASN A 112 -12.86 -3.87 1.39
CA ASN A 112 -14.04 -3.19 1.90
C ASN A 112 -13.68 -2.31 3.11
N VAL A 113 -14.06 -1.02 3.05
CA VAL A 113 -13.68 -0.06 4.09
C VAL A 113 -14.34 -0.34 5.44
N PHE A 114 -15.52 -0.96 5.47
CA PHE A 114 -16.24 -1.29 6.70
C PHE A 114 -15.66 -2.52 7.42
N ALA A 115 -14.84 -3.32 6.73
CA ALA A 115 -14.13 -4.46 7.33
C ALA A 115 -12.80 -4.07 7.99
N LYS A 116 -12.31 -2.83 7.78
CA LYS A 116 -11.01 -2.39 8.28
C LYS A 116 -11.06 -2.08 9.78
N ASN A 117 -10.01 -2.45 10.50
CA ASN A 117 -9.83 -2.10 11.91
C ASN A 117 -9.02 -0.81 12.05
N TYR A 118 -9.70 0.33 12.17
CA TYR A 118 -9.06 1.63 12.33
C TYR A 118 -8.44 1.86 13.72
N ARG A 119 -8.87 1.12 14.75
CA ARG A 119 -8.38 1.27 16.12
C ARG A 119 -6.94 0.79 16.31
N SER A 120 -6.41 0.02 15.36
CA SER A 120 -5.00 -0.40 15.36
C SER A 120 -4.03 0.77 15.19
N LEU A 121 -4.47 1.87 14.57
CA LEU A 121 -3.64 3.06 14.34
C LEU A 121 -3.60 3.97 15.58
N THR A 122 -4.74 4.14 16.24
CA THR A 122 -4.89 4.92 17.48
C THR A 122 -6.11 4.38 18.25
N SER A 123 -5.92 4.11 19.55
CA SER A 123 -6.97 3.59 20.45
C SER A 123 -8.17 4.52 20.64
N ASP A 124 -7.97 5.82 20.41
CA ASP A 124 -8.98 6.86 20.60
C ASP A 124 -10.05 6.89 19.50
N ILE A 125 -9.85 6.12 18.42
CA ILE A 125 -10.82 6.00 17.33
C ILE A 125 -12.05 5.23 17.82
N LYS A 126 -13.18 5.95 17.94
CA LYS A 126 -14.45 5.38 18.43
C LYS A 126 -15.25 4.64 17.36
N LEU A 127 -14.95 4.88 16.09
CA LEU A 127 -15.65 4.28 14.95
C LEU A 127 -15.81 2.77 15.13
N ASP A 128 -17.04 2.29 14.99
CA ASP A 128 -17.38 0.88 14.97
C ASP A 128 -18.10 0.55 13.66
N ALA A 129 -17.30 0.32 12.62
CA ALA A 129 -17.81 0.02 11.28
C ALA A 129 -18.61 -1.30 11.22
N HIS A 130 -18.32 -2.25 12.12
CA HIS A 130 -19.01 -3.55 12.20
C HIS A 130 -20.43 -3.44 12.75
N SER A 131 -20.76 -2.32 13.41
CA SER A 131 -22.12 -2.00 13.86
C SER A 131 -23.06 -1.66 12.69
N ILE A 132 -22.52 -1.29 11.52
CA ILE A 132 -23.32 -0.96 10.34
C ILE A 132 -23.72 -2.27 9.66
N ARG A 133 -24.99 -2.65 9.81
CA ARG A 133 -25.52 -3.92 9.30
C ARG A 133 -26.76 -3.72 8.41
N PRO A 134 -26.57 -3.38 7.13
CA PRO A 134 -27.68 -3.15 6.19
C PRO A 134 -28.59 -4.37 5.99
N SER A 135 -28.05 -5.59 6.12
CA SER A 135 -28.80 -6.83 5.98
C SER A 135 -29.90 -6.99 7.05
N GLU A 136 -29.68 -6.45 8.24
CA GLU A 136 -30.58 -6.53 9.40
C GLU A 136 -31.75 -5.53 9.33
N ILE A 137 -31.80 -4.69 8.29
CA ILE A 137 -32.90 -3.74 8.08
C ILE A 137 -34.21 -4.52 7.81
N LYS A 138 -35.23 -4.23 8.61
CA LYS A 138 -36.60 -4.75 8.44
C LYS A 138 -37.46 -3.69 7.77
N ILE A 139 -37.82 -3.93 6.51
CA ILE A 139 -38.55 -2.98 5.66
C ILE A 139 -39.88 -2.54 6.29
N GLU A 140 -40.56 -3.44 6.98
CA GLU A 140 -41.85 -3.20 7.61
C GLU A 140 -41.76 -2.44 8.95
N ASP A 141 -40.56 -2.31 9.51
CA ASP A 141 -40.33 -1.75 10.85
C ASP A 141 -39.64 -0.38 10.75
N SER A 142 -40.47 0.67 10.76
CA SER A 142 -40.00 2.05 10.73
C SER A 142 -39.11 2.43 11.92
N LYS A 143 -39.25 1.76 13.08
CA LYS A 143 -38.38 1.99 14.24
C LYS A 143 -37.00 1.39 13.99
N ASN A 144 -36.93 0.19 13.41
CA ASN A 144 -35.67 -0.43 12.99
C ASN A 144 -34.92 0.43 11.96
N ILE A 145 -35.61 0.92 10.92
CA ILE A 145 -35.01 1.81 9.91
C ILE A 145 -34.52 3.12 10.55
N SER A 146 -35.30 3.72 11.43
CA SER A 146 -34.90 4.93 12.16
C SER A 146 -33.68 4.72 13.05
N ALA A 147 -33.59 3.57 13.72
CA ALA A 147 -32.44 3.19 14.54
C ALA A 147 -31.18 3.00 13.66
N PHE A 148 -31.33 2.37 12.50
CA PHE A 148 -30.24 2.23 11.53
C PHE A 148 -29.71 3.59 11.06
N ILE A 149 -30.59 4.53 10.69
CA ILE A 149 -30.19 5.90 10.30
C ILE A 149 -29.42 6.60 11.43
N LYS A 150 -29.90 6.50 12.68
CA LYS A 150 -29.19 7.08 13.84
C LYS A 150 -27.82 6.45 14.05
N ASN A 151 -27.67 5.14 13.83
CA ASN A 151 -26.37 4.49 13.88
C ASN A 151 -25.46 5.03 12.77
N LEU A 152 -25.94 5.13 11.54
CA LEU A 152 -25.20 5.73 10.42
C LEU A 152 -24.69 7.14 10.76
N ASP A 153 -25.55 8.02 11.27
CA ASP A 153 -25.17 9.38 11.67
C ASP A 153 -24.09 9.38 12.77
N THR A 154 -24.21 8.47 13.74
CA THR A 154 -23.24 8.30 14.83
C THR A 154 -21.88 7.84 14.29
N GLN A 155 -21.86 6.80 13.43
CA GLN A 155 -20.64 6.29 12.83
C GLN A 155 -20.00 7.31 11.88
N LYS A 156 -20.81 8.10 11.15
CA LYS A 156 -20.31 9.21 10.33
C LYS A 156 -19.57 10.24 11.17
N LYS A 157 -20.12 10.62 12.33
CA LYS A 157 -19.46 11.54 13.26
C LYS A 157 -18.13 10.95 13.73
N TYR A 158 -18.12 9.68 14.14
CA TYR A 158 -16.89 9.02 14.57
C TYR A 158 -15.85 8.85 13.45
N ALA A 159 -16.27 8.64 12.20
CA ALA A 159 -15.36 8.61 11.06
C ALA A 159 -14.69 9.98 10.84
N LYS A 160 -15.43 11.09 10.98
CA LYS A 160 -14.86 12.45 10.93
C LYS A 160 -13.89 12.71 12.07
N GLU A 161 -14.26 12.34 13.29
CA GLU A 161 -13.37 12.45 14.46
C GLU A 161 -12.09 11.61 14.27
N ALA A 162 -12.21 10.40 13.70
CA ALA A 162 -11.07 9.55 13.40
C ALA A 162 -10.11 10.18 12.39
N ILE A 163 -10.63 10.83 11.33
CA ILE A 163 -9.79 11.57 10.37
C ILE A 163 -9.00 12.67 11.08
N ASN A 164 -9.64 13.45 11.96
CA ASN A 164 -8.95 14.50 12.71
C ASN A 164 -7.85 13.94 13.62
N LEU A 165 -8.13 12.87 14.37
CA LEU A 165 -7.14 12.21 15.22
C LEU A 165 -5.95 11.67 14.41
N LEU A 166 -6.20 11.13 13.22
CA LEU A 166 -5.16 10.63 12.33
C LEU A 166 -4.31 11.77 11.73
N ASN A 167 -4.93 12.89 11.36
CA ASN A 167 -4.21 14.09 10.92
C ASN A 167 -3.32 14.65 12.04
N GLU A 168 -3.85 14.81 13.26
CA GLU A 168 -3.07 15.27 14.41
C GLU A 168 -1.90 14.33 14.73
N LYS A 169 -2.09 13.02 14.58
CA LYS A 169 -1.02 12.03 14.74
C LYS A 169 0.07 12.23 13.68
N LEU A 170 -0.33 12.40 12.42
CA LEU A 170 0.61 12.62 11.32
C LEU A 170 1.42 13.90 11.52
N GLU A 171 0.77 15.00 11.89
CA GLU A 171 1.44 16.27 12.21
C GLU A 171 2.45 16.11 13.34
N LYS A 172 2.08 15.45 14.45
CA LYS A 172 2.99 15.19 15.57
C LYS A 172 4.19 14.33 15.18
N ASP A 173 3.99 13.34 14.30
CA ASP A 173 5.08 12.45 13.85
C ASP A 173 6.03 13.19 12.89
N LEU A 174 5.52 14.10 12.06
CA LEU A 174 6.33 14.98 11.20
C LEU A 174 7.08 16.06 12.00
N GLU A 175 6.45 16.71 12.97
CA GLU A 175 7.11 17.70 13.84
C GLU A 175 8.28 17.10 14.64
N LYS A 176 8.15 15.84 15.08
CA LYS A 176 9.25 15.14 15.75
C LYS A 176 10.44 15.00 14.81
N LEU A 177 10.22 14.76 13.51
CA LEU A 177 11.29 14.68 12.53
C LEU A 177 12.01 16.02 12.38
N GLU A 178 11.28 17.12 12.20
CA GLU A 178 11.87 18.47 12.09
C GLU A 178 12.70 18.85 13.32
N LYS A 179 12.27 18.44 14.52
CA LYS A 179 13.01 18.68 15.77
C LYS A 179 14.26 17.79 15.90
N THR A 180 14.27 16.61 15.27
CA THR A 180 15.39 15.67 15.30
C THR A 180 16.49 16.07 14.30
N ASP A 181 16.16 16.88 13.28
CA ASP A 181 17.05 17.24 12.18
C ASP A 181 18.02 18.40 12.46
N LYS A 182 18.08 18.92 13.69
CA LYS A 182 19.06 19.95 14.07
C LYS A 182 20.52 19.46 14.12
N ASN A 183 20.75 18.15 13.98
CA ASN A 183 22.08 17.54 13.92
C ASN A 183 22.49 17.09 12.51
N TYR A 184 21.68 17.30 11.48
CA TYR A 184 22.04 16.95 10.09
C TYR A 184 23.12 17.85 9.49
N ASP A 185 23.47 18.94 10.19
CA ASP A 185 24.59 19.83 9.82
C ASP A 185 25.97 19.25 10.16
N VAL A 186 26.03 18.10 10.83
CA VAL A 186 27.29 17.39 11.08
C VAL A 186 27.37 16.23 10.11
N LEU A 187 27.84 16.53 8.89
CA LEU A 187 28.37 15.52 7.98
C LEU A 187 29.25 14.58 8.80
N ASP A 188 28.86 13.30 8.91
CA ASP A 188 29.62 12.33 9.70
C ASP A 188 31.00 12.15 9.03
N LYS A 189 31.99 12.87 9.56
CA LYS A 189 33.37 12.85 9.04
C LYS A 189 34.00 11.47 9.16
N SER A 190 33.43 10.57 9.97
CA SER A 190 33.88 9.18 10.07
C SER A 190 33.43 8.32 8.88
N ALA A 191 32.33 8.70 8.22
CA ALA A 191 31.89 8.10 6.96
C ALA A 191 32.73 8.57 5.76
N LEU A 192 33.37 9.74 5.87
CA LEU A 192 34.43 10.16 4.95
C LEU A 192 35.68 9.31 5.22
N LYS A 193 35.84 8.23 4.46
CA LYS A 193 37.11 7.48 4.41
C LYS A 193 38.19 8.41 3.87
N GLU A 194 38.88 9.11 4.76
CA GLU A 194 39.88 10.14 4.45
C GLU A 194 40.95 9.62 3.48
N LYS A 195 41.26 8.31 3.56
CA LYS A 195 42.12 7.59 2.62
C LYS A 195 41.53 7.54 1.20
N GLN A 196 40.27 7.15 1.04
CA GLN A 196 39.62 7.07 -0.28
C GLN A 196 39.37 8.46 -0.88
N PHE A 197 39.13 9.48 -0.06
CA PHE A 197 39.01 10.87 -0.52
C PHE A 197 40.36 11.40 -1.04
N LYS A 198 41.46 11.14 -0.31
CA LYS A 198 42.83 11.48 -0.72
C LYS A 198 43.30 10.68 -1.93
N ASP A 199 42.98 9.39 -2.00
CA ASP A 199 43.34 8.51 -3.12
C ASP A 199 42.57 8.85 -4.39
N SER A 200 41.30 9.28 -4.28
CA SER A 200 40.50 9.74 -5.43
C SER A 200 40.93 11.11 -5.96
N HIS A 201 41.57 11.94 -5.12
CA HIS A 201 42.09 13.26 -5.50
C HIS A 201 43.56 13.25 -5.90
N GLN A 202 44.18 12.07 -6.10
CA GLN A 202 45.55 11.83 -6.55
C GLN A 202 46.41 13.11 -6.68
N THR A 203 46.79 13.69 -5.53
CA THR A 203 47.72 14.83 -5.49
C THR A 203 49.13 14.42 -5.91
N GLN A 204 49.35 13.11 -6.13
CA GLN A 204 50.59 12.52 -6.63
C GLN A 204 50.94 12.91 -8.09
N GLY A 205 50.11 13.73 -8.76
CA GLY A 205 50.40 14.25 -10.10
C GLY A 205 50.85 15.71 -10.17
N ILE A 206 50.77 16.48 -9.08
CA ILE A 206 51.13 17.91 -9.07
C ILE A 206 52.55 18.07 -8.54
N THR A 207 53.54 17.84 -9.41
CA THR A 207 54.93 18.23 -9.13
C THR A 207 55.13 19.71 -9.43
N LEU A 208 56.06 20.35 -8.73
CA LEU A 208 56.41 21.76 -8.95
C LEU A 208 56.75 22.05 -10.43
N GLU A 209 57.35 21.07 -11.12
CA GLU A 209 57.64 21.09 -12.57
C GLU A 209 56.40 21.15 -13.47
N LYS A 210 55.29 20.52 -13.08
CA LYS A 210 54.03 20.59 -13.83
C LYS A 210 53.34 21.93 -13.61
N LEU A 211 53.45 22.50 -12.40
CA LEU A 211 52.94 23.85 -12.10
C LEU A 211 53.69 24.94 -12.89
N THR A 212 55.01 24.85 -12.99
CA THR A 212 55.80 25.79 -13.82
C THR A 212 55.57 25.62 -15.32
N LYS A 213 55.24 24.41 -15.81
CA LYS A 213 54.84 24.19 -17.22
C LYS A 213 53.45 24.71 -17.58
N LEU A 214 52.57 24.93 -16.60
CA LEU A 214 51.20 25.41 -16.81
C LEU A 214 51.07 26.94 -16.62
N LEU A 215 52.03 27.57 -15.95
CA LEU A 215 52.07 29.00 -15.65
C LEU A 215 53.14 29.76 -16.47
N GLY A 216 53.91 29.06 -17.32
CA GLY A 216 54.90 29.60 -18.23
C GLY A 216 54.41 29.65 -19.66
#